data_AF-A0AAP0VI39-F1
#
_entry.id   AF-A0AAP0VI39-F1
#
_cell.length_a   1.000
_cell.length_b   1.000
_cell.length_c   1.000
_cell.angle_alpha   90.00
_cell.angle_beta   90.00
_cell.angle_gamma   90.00
#
_symmetry.space_group_name_H-M   'P 1'
#
loop_
_entity.id
_entity.type
_entity.pdbx_description
1 polymer ?
#
loop_
_entity_poly.entity_id
_entity_poly.type
_entity_poly.pdbx_seq_one_letter_code
_entity_poly.pdbx_strand_id
1 'polypeptide(L)'
;METKETKKLLERFYNGLTDETEEKRLAEYFCSNEVDEELREEAEMFLALQQNAAIEVPFDLENKIERQINQWNTVESTARKTARKAGLRWVVGIAASILILLAVGVFVDKHEGKQLSDIEKTDTYDNPEDAYATANKALTKFSVSLNKGLESINNITKQSTDK
;
A
#
# COMPACT_ATOMS: atom_id res chain seq x y z
N MET A 1 -57.26 -2.47 5.10
CA MET A 1 -56.17 -1.56 4.65
C MET A 1 -56.30 -1.41 3.14
N GLU A 2 -55.97 -0.24 2.55
CA GLU A 2 -56.04 -0.11 1.09
C GLU A 2 -54.94 -0.94 0.42
N THR A 3 -55.27 -1.66 -0.65
CA THR A 3 -54.35 -2.59 -1.33
C THR A 3 -53.08 -1.93 -1.84
N LYS A 4 -53.15 -0.67 -2.27
CA LYS A 4 -51.97 0.13 -2.67
C LYS A 4 -51.04 0.44 -1.50
N GLU A 5 -51.61 0.73 -0.33
CA GLU A 5 -50.82 0.95 0.89
C GLU A 5 -50.15 -0.34 1.34
N THR A 6 -50.87 -1.47 1.29
CA THR A 6 -50.32 -2.78 1.64
C THR A 6 -49.17 -3.17 0.74
N LYS A 7 -49.29 -2.99 -0.59
CA LYS A 7 -48.20 -3.26 -1.55
C LYS A 7 -46.96 -2.42 -1.26
N LYS A 8 -47.13 -1.13 -0.97
CA LYS A 8 -46.02 -0.23 -0.60
C LYS A 8 -45.37 -0.66 0.72
N LEU A 9 -46.16 -1.09 1.69
CA LEU A 9 -45.64 -1.54 2.98
C LEU A 9 -44.87 -2.85 2.85
N LEU A 10 -45.35 -3.77 2.02
CA LEU A 10 -44.70 -5.03 1.71
C LEU A 10 -43.35 -4.82 0.99
N GLU A 11 -43.30 -3.89 0.03
CA GLU A 11 -42.05 -3.50 -0.62
C GLU A 11 -41.04 -2.96 0.40
N ARG A 12 -41.47 -2.13 1.35
CA ARG A 12 -40.60 -1.65 2.43
C ARG A 12 -40.17 -2.77 3.37
N PHE A 13 -41.05 -3.72 3.67
CA PHE A 13 -40.74 -4.88 4.50
C PHE A 13 -39.64 -5.73 3.87
N TYR A 14 -39.76 -6.07 2.57
CA TYR A 14 -38.73 -6.80 1.86
C TYR A 14 -37.40 -6.04 1.73
N ASN A 15 -37.44 -4.70 1.77
CA ASN A 15 -36.25 -3.85 1.83
C ASN A 15 -35.69 -3.66 3.25
N GLY A 16 -36.32 -4.22 4.30
CA GLY A 16 -35.91 -4.05 5.69
C GLY A 16 -36.06 -2.62 6.23
N LEU A 17 -37.05 -1.87 5.72
CA LEU A 17 -37.29 -0.46 6.06
C LEU A 17 -38.56 -0.24 6.91
N THR A 18 -39.17 -1.32 7.39
CA THR A 18 -40.37 -1.28 8.24
C THR A 18 -40.03 -1.22 9.72
N ASP A 19 -40.95 -0.69 10.52
CA ASP A 19 -40.90 -0.76 11.98
C ASP A 19 -41.84 -1.84 12.55
N GLU A 20 -41.69 -2.15 13.84
CA GLU A 20 -42.49 -3.18 14.52
C GLU A 20 -44.01 -2.90 14.48
N THR A 21 -44.43 -1.63 14.46
CA THR A 21 -45.84 -1.25 14.45
C THR A 21 -46.46 -1.43 13.06
N GLU A 22 -45.69 -1.10 12.03
CA GLU A 22 -46.00 -1.31 10.63
C GLU A 22 -46.14 -2.81 10.33
N GLU A 23 -45.19 -3.63 10.79
CA GLU A 23 -45.22 -5.09 10.62
C GLU A 23 -46.37 -5.75 11.36
N LYS A 24 -46.70 -5.28 12.58
CA LYS A 24 -47.85 -5.77 13.32
C LYS A 24 -49.16 -5.45 12.60
N ARG A 25 -49.31 -4.25 12.05
CA ARG A 25 -50.48 -3.86 11.27
C ARG A 25 -50.62 -4.70 10.00
N LEU A 26 -49.50 -5.00 9.34
CA LEU A 26 -49.44 -5.86 8.16
C LEU A 26 -49.84 -7.31 8.51
N ALA A 27 -49.37 -7.82 9.66
CA ALA A 27 -49.77 -9.12 10.21
C ALA A 27 -51.26 -9.20 10.53
N GLU A 28 -51.81 -8.18 11.19
CA GLU A 28 -53.25 -8.10 11.51
C GLU A 28 -54.10 -8.07 10.24
N TYR A 29 -53.66 -7.38 9.19
CA TYR A 29 -54.33 -7.35 7.90
C TYR A 29 -54.31 -8.72 7.21
N PHE A 30 -53.16 -9.39 7.15
CA PHE A 30 -53.04 -10.71 6.51
C PHE A 30 -53.68 -11.87 7.32
N CYS A 31 -53.83 -11.71 8.63
CA CYS A 31 -54.61 -12.62 9.46
C CYS A 31 -56.13 -12.39 9.38
N SER A 32 -56.58 -11.29 8.75
CA SER A 32 -58.01 -11.01 8.58
C SER A 32 -58.60 -11.79 7.40
N ASN A 33 -59.92 -12.02 7.41
CA ASN A 33 -60.61 -12.79 6.36
C ASN A 33 -60.92 -11.98 5.09
N GLU A 34 -60.38 -10.76 4.97
CA GLU A 34 -60.62 -9.79 3.88
C GLU A 34 -59.31 -9.41 3.14
N VAL A 35 -58.50 -10.41 2.81
CA VAL A 35 -57.29 -10.21 1.99
C VAL A 35 -57.66 -10.29 0.50
N ASP A 36 -57.18 -9.33 -0.29
CA ASP A 36 -57.35 -9.33 -1.75
C ASP A 36 -56.65 -10.56 -2.37
N GLU A 37 -57.26 -11.15 -3.40
CA GLU A 37 -56.74 -12.37 -4.06
C GLU A 37 -55.33 -12.12 -4.64
N GLU A 38 -55.04 -10.91 -5.11
CA GLU A 38 -53.70 -10.52 -5.60
C GLU A 38 -52.62 -10.54 -4.51
N LEU A 39 -53.01 -10.42 -3.24
CA LEU A 39 -52.09 -10.35 -2.10
C LEU A 39 -52.01 -11.67 -1.33
N ARG A 40 -52.72 -12.71 -1.76
CA ARG A 40 -52.80 -13.98 -1.03
C ARG A 40 -51.45 -14.71 -0.98
N GLU A 41 -50.70 -14.72 -2.08
CA GLU A 41 -49.37 -15.36 -2.13
C GLU A 41 -48.36 -14.60 -1.23
N GLU A 42 -48.40 -13.27 -1.29
CA GLU A 42 -47.57 -12.39 -0.46
C GLU A 42 -47.90 -12.54 1.02
N ALA A 43 -49.18 -12.68 1.36
CA ALA A 43 -49.65 -12.91 2.73
C ALA A 43 -49.12 -14.24 3.29
N GLU A 44 -49.15 -15.31 2.49
CA GLU A 44 -48.64 -16.62 2.90
C GLU A 44 -47.13 -16.56 3.18
N MET A 45 -46.36 -15.90 2.30
CA MET A 45 -44.92 -15.71 2.49
C MET A 45 -44.62 -14.85 3.73
N PHE A 46 -45.30 -13.72 3.90
CA PHE A 46 -45.12 -12.84 5.04
C PHE A 46 -45.41 -13.56 6.37
N LEU A 47 -46.53 -14.27 6.46
CA LEU A 47 -46.91 -15.01 7.66
C LEU A 47 -45.95 -16.17 7.96
N ALA A 48 -45.42 -16.84 6.94
CA ALA A 48 -44.39 -17.87 7.12
C ALA A 48 -43.08 -17.29 7.67
N LEU A 49 -42.68 -16.09 7.23
CA LEU A 49 -41.50 -15.39 7.76
C LEU A 49 -41.73 -14.89 9.19
N GLN A 50 -42.96 -14.49 9.51
CA GLN A 50 -43.32 -14.00 10.84
C GLN A 50 -43.56 -15.11 11.85
N GLN A 51 -43.80 -16.35 11.39
CA GLN A 51 -43.66 -17.57 12.19
C GLN A 51 -42.19 -17.80 12.53
N ASN A 52 -41.61 -16.87 13.29
CA ASN A 52 -40.41 -17.09 14.05
C ASN A 52 -40.79 -18.10 15.14
N ALA A 53 -40.69 -19.39 14.80
CA ALA A 53 -40.50 -20.42 15.81
C ALA A 53 -39.39 -19.91 16.73
N ALA A 54 -39.60 -19.95 18.05
CA ALA A 54 -38.57 -19.54 18.99
C ALA A 54 -37.32 -20.39 18.72
N ILE A 55 -36.36 -19.82 17.97
CA ILE A 55 -35.11 -20.49 17.65
C ILE A 55 -34.33 -20.49 18.95
N GLU A 56 -34.16 -21.68 19.52
CA GLU A 56 -33.35 -21.83 20.71
C GLU A 56 -31.91 -21.42 20.38
N VAL A 57 -31.46 -20.34 21.00
CA VAL A 57 -30.10 -19.85 20.85
C VAL A 57 -29.16 -20.84 21.55
N PRO A 58 -28.14 -21.40 20.87
CA PRO A 58 -27.20 -22.30 21.50
C PRO A 58 -26.46 -21.60 22.65
N PHE A 59 -26.38 -22.25 23.81
CA PHE A 59 -25.78 -21.71 25.05
C PHE A 59 -24.36 -21.15 24.86
N ASP A 60 -23.58 -21.69 23.92
CA ASP A 60 -22.19 -21.30 23.68
C ASP A 60 -22.00 -20.26 22.57
N LEU A 61 -23.08 -19.79 21.94
CA LEU A 61 -22.99 -18.85 20.82
C LEU A 61 -22.41 -17.50 21.25
N GLU A 62 -22.84 -16.98 22.39
CA GLU A 62 -22.37 -15.71 22.95
C GLU A 62 -20.87 -15.76 23.23
N ASN A 63 -20.40 -16.80 23.93
CA ASN A 63 -18.98 -17.01 24.21
C ASN A 63 -18.14 -17.13 22.93
N LYS A 64 -18.65 -17.79 21.89
CA LYS A 64 -17.97 -17.90 20.60
C LYS A 64 -17.82 -16.54 19.91
N ILE A 65 -18.88 -15.73 19.94
CA ILE A 65 -18.87 -14.37 19.37
C ILE A 65 -17.88 -13.49 20.12
N GLU A 66 -17.92 -13.49 21.45
CA GLU A 66 -16.96 -12.74 22.28
C GLU A 66 -15.52 -13.15 22.00
N ARG A 67 -15.26 -14.46 21.89
CA ARG A 67 -13.93 -14.97 21.57
C ARG A 67 -13.45 -14.48 20.20
N GLN A 68 -14.33 -14.49 19.19
CA GLN A 68 -13.99 -13.95 17.87
C GLN A 68 -13.67 -12.46 17.96
N ILE A 69 -14.54 -11.64 18.56
CA ILE A 69 -14.32 -10.20 18.74
C ILE A 69 -12.97 -9.92 19.41
N ASN A 70 -12.67 -10.63 20.50
CA ASN A 70 -11.42 -10.47 21.23
C ASN A 70 -10.19 -10.89 20.39
N GLN A 71 -10.31 -11.93 19.57
CA GLN A 71 -9.25 -12.34 18.67
C GLN A 71 -8.96 -11.27 17.61
N TRP A 72 -10.00 -10.70 16.98
CA TRP A 72 -9.84 -9.62 15.99
C TRP A 72 -9.19 -8.37 16.61
N ASN A 73 -9.63 -7.95 17.80
CA ASN A 73 -9.03 -6.83 18.54
C ASN A 73 -7.55 -7.10 18.89
N THR A 74 -7.22 -8.34 19.27
CA THR A 74 -5.85 -8.71 19.62
C THR A 74 -4.93 -8.68 18.40
N VAL A 75 -5.37 -9.22 17.26
CA VAL A 75 -4.62 -9.20 16.00
C VAL A 75 -4.37 -7.77 15.53
N GLU A 76 -5.39 -6.91 15.57
CA GLU A 76 -5.24 -5.50 15.19
C GLU A 76 -4.25 -4.75 16.10
N SER A 77 -4.36 -4.94 17.41
CA SER A 77 -3.48 -4.27 18.39
C SER A 77 -2.02 -4.70 18.26
N THR A 78 -1.77 -5.99 18.00
CA THR A 78 -0.43 -6.56 17.89
C THR A 78 0.23 -6.21 16.56
N ALA A 79 -0.52 -6.19 15.45
CA ALA A 79 -0.05 -5.73 14.16
C ALA A 79 0.38 -4.25 14.20
N ARG A 80 -0.46 -3.38 14.79
CA ARG A 80 -0.15 -1.95 14.97
C ARG A 80 1.11 -1.73 15.83
N LYS A 81 1.26 -2.48 16.93
CA LYS A 81 2.45 -2.41 17.81
C LYS A 81 3.72 -2.86 17.07
N THR A 82 3.64 -3.92 16.28
CA THR A 82 4.79 -4.47 15.55
C THR A 82 5.23 -3.54 14.41
N ALA A 83 4.27 -2.97 13.67
CA ALA A 83 4.55 -1.97 12.64
C ALA A 83 5.22 -0.71 13.22
N ARG A 84 4.74 -0.20 14.37
CA ARG A 84 5.36 0.93 15.07
C ARG A 84 6.79 0.62 15.52
N LYS A 85 7.06 -0.56 16.08
CA LYS A 85 8.42 -0.97 16.48
C LYS A 85 9.37 -1.06 15.28
N ALA A 86 8.91 -1.59 14.15
CA ALA A 86 9.69 -1.67 12.93
C ALA A 86 10.04 -0.28 12.37
N GLY A 87 9.06 0.64 12.33
CA GLY A 87 9.27 2.03 11.91
C GLY A 87 10.24 2.77 12.83
N LEU A 88 10.08 2.61 14.15
CA LEU A 88 10.99 3.23 15.12
C LEU A 88 12.42 2.72 14.96
N ARG A 89 12.62 1.42 14.71
CA ARG A 89 13.96 0.85 14.50
C ARG A 89 14.65 1.42 13.25
N TRP A 90 13.89 1.66 12.18
CA TRP A 90 14.40 2.34 10.97
C TRP A 90 14.77 3.79 11.25
N VAL A 91 13.92 4.54 11.95
CA VAL A 91 14.20 5.94 12.31
C VAL A 91 15.42 6.06 13.22
N VAL A 92 15.56 5.17 14.20
CA VAL A 92 16.75 5.12 15.07
C VAL A 92 18.01 4.80 14.26
N GLY A 93 17.92 3.88 13.28
CA GLY A 93 19.03 3.59 12.36
C GLY A 93 19.49 4.81 11.57
N ILE A 94 18.55 5.59 11.02
CA ILE A 94 18.84 6.83 10.29
C ILE A 94 19.41 7.90 11.24
N ALA A 95 18.84 8.06 12.43
CA ALA A 95 19.35 9.04 13.40
C ALA A 95 20.77 8.69 13.85
N ALA A 96 21.08 7.41 14.07
CA ALA A 96 22.42 6.96 14.44
C ALA A 96 23.45 7.22 13.33
N SER A 97 23.11 7.00 12.06
CA SER A 97 24.04 7.29 10.96
C SER A 97 24.32 8.79 10.83
N ILE A 98 23.30 9.64 10.98
CA ILE A 98 23.48 11.10 10.99
C ILE A 98 24.36 11.52 12.16
N LEU A 99 24.14 10.98 13.36
CA LEU A 99 24.98 11.27 14.52
C LEU A 99 26.44 10.85 14.32
N ILE A 100 26.69 9.70 13.68
CA ILE A 100 28.04 9.27 13.33
C ILE A 100 28.69 10.25 12.35
N LEU A 101 27.98 10.66 11.29
CA LEU A 101 28.49 11.64 10.33
C LEU A 101 28.80 12.99 10.99
N LEU A 102 27.92 13.47 11.88
CA LEU A 102 28.14 14.70 12.64
C LEU A 102 29.33 14.56 13.60
N ALA A 103 29.45 13.43 14.30
CA ALA A 103 30.56 13.17 15.21
C ALA A 103 31.91 13.13 14.46
N VAL A 104 31.95 12.46 13.30
CA VAL A 104 33.13 12.44 12.44
C VAL A 104 33.43 13.84 11.89
N GLY A 105 32.42 14.57 11.42
CA GLY A 105 32.60 15.94 10.92
C GLY A 105 33.16 16.88 11.97
N VAL A 106 32.62 16.87 13.19
CA VAL A 106 33.14 17.67 14.31
C VAL A 106 34.52 17.21 14.75
N PHE A 107 34.80 15.92 14.71
CA PHE A 107 36.12 15.38 15.06
C PHE A 107 37.17 15.82 14.04
N VAL A 108 36.86 15.72 12.75
CA VAL A 108 37.73 16.18 11.66
C VAL A 108 37.95 17.67 11.79
N ASP A 109 36.92 18.51 11.86
CA ASP A 109 37.04 19.98 12.02
C ASP A 109 37.95 20.38 13.21
N LYS A 110 37.80 19.71 14.36
CA LYS A 110 38.69 19.91 15.53
C LYS A 110 40.13 19.48 15.29
N HIS A 111 40.37 18.52 14.41
CA HIS A 111 41.70 18.03 14.03
C HIS A 111 42.29 18.74 12.78
N GLU A 112 41.48 19.35 11.91
CA GLU A 112 41.92 20.03 10.69
C GLU A 112 42.66 21.34 10.99
N GLY A 113 42.32 22.02 12.09
CA GLY A 113 43.07 23.19 12.57
C GLY A 113 44.54 22.91 12.90
N LYS A 114 45.00 21.65 12.84
CA LYS A 114 46.39 21.28 13.14
C LYS A 114 47.09 20.37 12.13
N GLN A 115 46.41 19.78 11.12
CA GLN A 115 47.03 18.72 10.29
C GLN A 115 46.77 18.76 8.77
N LEU A 116 45.97 19.69 8.23
CA LEU A 116 45.75 19.76 6.77
C LEU A 116 46.67 20.73 6.01
N SER A 117 47.59 21.40 6.70
CA SER A 117 48.64 22.19 6.04
C SER A 117 49.71 21.34 5.36
N ASP A 118 49.83 20.05 5.72
CA ASP A 118 50.98 19.20 5.35
C ASP A 118 50.64 18.03 4.41
N ILE A 119 49.44 18.00 3.80
CA ILE A 119 49.24 17.14 2.62
C ILE A 119 49.91 17.84 1.45
N GLU A 120 51.21 17.63 1.32
CA GLU A 120 52.01 18.02 0.17
C GLU A 120 51.31 17.49 -1.08
N LYS A 121 50.73 18.40 -1.87
CA LYS A 121 50.16 18.08 -3.18
C LYS A 121 51.32 17.74 -4.11
N THR A 122 51.84 16.52 -4.01
CA THR A 122 52.88 16.03 -4.90
C THR A 122 52.28 15.90 -6.29
N ASP A 123 52.61 16.85 -7.17
CA ASP A 123 52.22 16.80 -8.57
C ASP A 123 52.94 15.62 -9.25
N THR A 124 52.31 15.01 -10.26
CA THR A 124 52.86 13.83 -10.94
C THR A 124 54.09 14.16 -11.81
N TYR A 125 54.23 15.44 -12.17
CA TYR A 125 55.37 15.96 -12.92
C TYR A 125 55.89 17.23 -12.25
N ASP A 126 57.20 17.34 -12.09
CA ASP A 126 57.86 18.52 -11.51
C ASP A 126 57.87 19.73 -12.46
N ASN A 127 57.70 19.48 -13.77
CA ASN A 127 57.72 20.50 -14.82
C ASN A 127 56.39 20.51 -15.60
N PRO A 128 55.68 21.66 -15.68
CA PRO A 128 54.41 21.76 -16.38
C PRO A 128 54.49 21.48 -17.89
N GLU A 129 55.63 21.77 -18.53
CA GLU A 129 55.79 21.48 -19.97
C GLU A 129 55.80 19.97 -20.25
N ASP A 130 56.43 19.18 -19.38
CA ASP A 130 56.53 17.73 -19.52
C ASP A 130 55.17 17.04 -19.28
N ALA A 131 54.39 17.56 -18.32
CA ALA A 131 53.01 17.14 -18.09
C ALA A 131 52.15 17.38 -19.34
N TYR A 132 52.26 18.57 -19.93
CA TYR A 132 51.50 18.94 -21.12
C TYR A 132 51.90 18.10 -22.34
N ALA A 133 53.21 17.90 -22.55
CA ALA A 133 53.72 17.05 -23.63
C ALA A 133 53.22 15.60 -23.48
N THR A 134 53.21 15.07 -22.25
CA THR A 134 52.74 13.71 -21.97
C THR A 134 51.23 13.58 -22.17
N ALA A 135 50.45 14.56 -21.70
CA ALA A 135 49.01 14.62 -21.92
C ALA A 135 48.67 14.66 -23.42
N ASN A 136 49.34 15.52 -24.18
CA ASN A 136 49.16 15.61 -25.63
C ASN A 136 49.52 14.29 -26.31
N LYS A 137 50.62 13.65 -25.93
CA LYS A 137 51.01 12.34 -26.46
C LYS A 137 49.96 11.26 -26.17
N ALA A 138 49.34 11.27 -24.99
CA ALA A 138 48.26 10.36 -24.63
C ALA A 138 47.01 10.64 -25.48
N LEU A 139 46.61 11.91 -25.61
CA LEU A 139 45.46 12.33 -26.42
C LEU A 139 45.66 12.00 -27.91
N THR A 140 46.87 12.19 -28.45
CA THR A 140 47.18 11.81 -29.84
C THR A 140 47.09 10.31 -30.03
N LYS A 141 47.65 9.50 -29.11
CA LYS A 141 47.51 8.03 -29.19
C LYS A 141 46.06 7.59 -29.16
N PHE A 142 45.26 8.21 -28.30
CA PHE A 142 43.83 7.95 -28.21
C PHE A 142 43.11 8.30 -29.53
N SER A 143 43.37 9.48 -30.08
CA SER A 143 42.81 9.92 -31.37
C SER A 143 43.15 8.98 -32.52
N VAL A 144 44.41 8.54 -32.62
CA VAL A 144 44.84 7.57 -33.66
C VAL A 144 44.11 6.23 -33.48
N SER A 145 43.96 5.76 -32.25
CA SER A 145 43.24 4.51 -31.98
C SER A 145 41.75 4.59 -32.35
N LEU A 146 41.10 5.73 -32.09
CA LEU A 146 39.72 5.97 -32.49
C LEU A 146 39.55 6.01 -34.00
N ASN A 147 40.41 6.75 -34.72
CA ASN A 147 40.33 6.86 -36.17
C ASN A 147 40.50 5.48 -36.84
N LYS A 148 41.45 4.67 -36.38
CA LYS A 148 41.61 3.28 -36.84
C LYS A 148 40.39 2.42 -36.58
N GLY A 149 39.75 2.57 -35.42
CA GLY A 149 38.51 1.89 -35.08
C GLY A 149 37.36 2.26 -36.03
N LEU A 150 37.18 3.56 -36.31
CA LEU A 150 36.15 4.06 -37.22
C LEU A 150 36.38 3.63 -38.67
N GLU A 151 37.62 3.66 -39.16
CA GLU A 151 37.97 3.13 -40.49
C GLU A 151 37.65 1.64 -40.61
N SER A 152 37.98 0.85 -39.59
CA SER A 152 37.69 -0.58 -39.56
C SER A 152 36.19 -0.85 -39.67
N ILE A 153 35.36 -0.08 -38.96
CA ILE A 153 33.90 -0.17 -39.03
C ILE A 153 33.40 0.24 -40.43
N ASN A 154 33.85 1.38 -40.96
CA ASN A 154 33.44 1.85 -42.29
C ASN A 154 33.78 0.84 -43.40
N ASN A 155 34.93 0.17 -43.31
CA ASN A 155 35.32 -0.86 -44.28
C ASN A 155 34.39 -2.08 -44.21
N ILE A 156 34.02 -2.54 -43.01
CA ILE A 156 33.06 -3.62 -42.80
C ILE A 156 31.67 -3.24 -43.33
N THR A 157 31.22 -2.00 -43.06
CA THR A 157 29.94 -1.48 -43.57
C THR A 157 29.92 -1.46 -45.10
N LYS A 158 30.97 -0.95 -45.76
CA LYS A 158 31.06 -0.95 -47.23
C LYS A 158 31.06 -2.37 -47.82
N GLN A 159 31.76 -3.31 -47.19
CA GLN A 159 31.81 -4.71 -47.63
C GLN A 159 30.47 -5.46 -47.44
N SER A 160 29.64 -5.01 -46.49
CA SER A 160 28.30 -5.58 -46.24
C SER A 160 27.22 -5.01 -47.17
N THR A 161 27.43 -3.81 -47.72
CA THR A 161 26.48 -3.13 -48.63
C THR A 161 26.71 -3.48 -50.10
N ASP A 162 27.88 -4.04 -50.46
CA ASP A 162 28.23 -4.48 -51.83
C ASP A 162 27.99 -6.00 -52.05
N LYS A 163 27.05 -6.58 -51.29
CA LYS A 163 26.62 -7.98 -51.37
C LYS A 163 25.12 -8.11 -51.54
#